data_AF-D8GLL4-F1
#
_entry.id   AF-D8GLL4-F1
#
_cell.length_a   1.000
_cell.length_b   1.000
_cell.length_c   1.000
_cell.angle_alpha   90.00
_cell.angle_beta   90.00
_cell.angle_gamma   90.00
#
_symmetry.space_group_name_H-M   'P 1'
#
loop_
_entity.id
_entity.type
_entity.pdbx_description
1 polymer ?
#
loop_
_entity_poly.entity_id
_entity_poly.type
_entity_poly.pdbx_seq_one_letter_code
_entity_poly.pdbx_strand_id
1 'polypeptide(L)'
;MEQLGIKSPMGKEKWVNKCTIDVILSNEKYIGIIRIFNSRNSEVHYLVEDNNPAIISDEKFKAVQIEKTRRSNVTTAENGTKRKDR
;
A
#
# COMPACT_ATOMS: atom_id res chain seq x y z
N MET A 1 -6.46 -11.49 12.05
CA MET A 1 -7.70 -11.47 11.24
C MET A 1 -8.49 -12.76 11.38
N GLU A 2 -7.83 -13.92 11.33
CA GLU A 2 -8.48 -15.24 11.48
C GLU A 2 -9.23 -15.41 12.82
N GLN A 3 -8.63 -14.97 13.94
CA GLN A 3 -9.29 -15.00 15.26
C GLN A 3 -10.52 -14.10 15.36
N LEU A 4 -10.65 -13.09 14.49
CA LEU A 4 -11.79 -12.17 14.44
C LEU A 4 -12.84 -12.60 13.40
N GLY A 5 -12.66 -13.75 12.74
CA GLY A 5 -13.55 -14.23 11.68
C GLY A 5 -13.53 -13.39 10.40
N ILE A 6 -12.55 -12.50 10.23
CA ILE A 6 -12.46 -11.62 9.05
C ILE A 6 -11.92 -12.41 7.87
N LYS A 7 -12.76 -12.63 6.86
CA LYS A 7 -12.39 -13.29 5.60
C LYS A 7 -11.45 -12.42 4.78
N SER A 8 -10.59 -13.05 3.97
CA SER A 8 -9.72 -12.37 3.03
C SER A 8 -10.52 -11.64 1.93
N PRO A 9 -9.90 -10.71 1.17
CA PRO A 9 -10.59 -9.99 0.10
C PRO A 9 -11.18 -10.92 -0.99
N MET A 10 -10.62 -12.12 -1.14
CA MET A 10 -11.13 -13.16 -2.04
C MET A 10 -12.07 -14.17 -1.35
N GLY A 11 -12.52 -13.90 -0.12
CA GLY A 11 -13.46 -14.74 0.62
C GLY A 11 -12.85 -15.98 1.30
N LYS A 12 -11.54 -16.20 1.20
CA LYS A 12 -10.85 -17.29 1.92
C LYS A 12 -10.83 -17.03 3.43
N GLU A 13 -10.93 -18.09 4.22
CA GLU A 13 -10.91 -18.02 5.70
C GLU A 13 -9.56 -17.53 6.25
N LYS A 14 -8.47 -17.99 5.63
CA LYS A 14 -7.11 -17.61 6.03
C LYS A 14 -6.57 -16.48 5.20
N TRP A 15 -5.92 -15.52 5.85
CA TRP A 15 -5.18 -14.46 5.18
C TRP A 15 -3.77 -14.96 4.86
N VAL A 16 -3.68 -15.74 3.78
CA VAL A 16 -2.47 -16.50 3.45
C VAL A 16 -1.29 -15.61 3.03
N ASN A 17 -1.58 -14.42 2.48
CA ASN A 17 -0.58 -13.65 1.74
C ASN A 17 -0.26 -12.31 2.44
N LYS A 18 0.97 -12.18 2.95
CA LYS A 18 1.54 -10.91 3.43
C LYS A 18 1.48 -9.81 2.36
N CYS A 19 1.82 -10.14 1.12
CA CYS A 19 1.83 -9.20 0.01
C CYS A 19 0.46 -8.56 -0.26
N THR A 20 -0.64 -9.28 0.01
CA THR A 20 -2.00 -8.72 -0.18
C THR A 20 -2.27 -7.58 0.80
N ILE A 21 -1.85 -7.74 2.06
CA ILE A 21 -1.95 -6.69 3.08
C ILE A 21 -1.06 -5.52 2.69
N ASP A 22 0.16 -5.78 2.20
CA ASP A 22 1.08 -4.74 1.74
C ASP A 22 0.50 -3.90 0.58
N VAL A 23 -0.21 -4.53 -0.36
CA VAL A 23 -0.89 -3.84 -1.47
C VAL A 23 -2.05 -2.99 -0.95
N ILE A 24 -2.82 -3.51 0.00
CA ILE A 24 -3.92 -2.75 0.64
C ILE A 24 -3.34 -1.53 1.36
N LEU A 25 -2.28 -1.69 2.16
CA LEU A 25 -1.71 -0.59 2.94
C LEU A 25 -1.01 0.48 2.09
N SER A 26 -0.65 0.22 0.83
CA SER A 26 -0.06 1.22 -0.07
C SER A 26 -1.06 1.87 -1.03
N ASN A 27 -2.36 1.56 -0.91
CA ASN A 27 -3.36 2.13 -1.79
C ASN A 27 -3.77 3.54 -1.35
N GLU A 28 -3.47 4.54 -2.17
CA GLU A 28 -3.75 5.96 -1.93
C GLU A 28 -5.27 6.28 -1.96
N LYS A 29 -6.12 5.39 -2.50
CA LYS A 29 -7.58 5.63 -2.47
C LYS A 29 -8.15 5.78 -1.07
N TYR A 30 -7.45 5.25 -0.05
CA TYR A 30 -7.89 5.34 1.35
C TYR A 30 -7.71 6.73 1.96
N ILE A 31 -6.89 7.58 1.33
CA ILE A 31 -6.75 9.00 1.63
C ILE A 31 -7.53 9.89 0.66
N GLY A 32 -8.37 9.30 -0.21
CA GLY A 32 -9.17 10.05 -1.20
C GLY A 32 -8.43 10.42 -2.48
N ILE A 33 -7.18 9.96 -2.63
CA ILE A 33 -6.35 10.24 -3.80
C ILE A 33 -6.37 9.07 -4.78
N ILE A 34 -6.64 9.36 -6.05
CA ILE A 34 -6.58 8.37 -7.13
C ILE A 34 -5.62 8.84 -8.22
N ARG A 35 -4.66 7.96 -8.56
CA ARG A 35 -3.78 8.13 -9.73
C ARG A 35 -4.27 7.28 -10.87
N ILE A 36 -4.60 7.92 -11.98
CA ILE A 36 -5.00 7.24 -13.22
C ILE A 36 -3.79 7.23 -14.16
N PHE A 37 -3.31 6.04 -14.45
CA PHE A 37 -2.24 5.79 -15.42
C PHE A 37 -2.86 5.52 -16.79
N ASN A 38 -2.24 6.00 -17.85
CA ASN A 38 -2.61 5.62 -19.22
C ASN A 38 -1.90 4.31 -19.54
N SER A 39 -2.60 3.42 -20.25
CA SER A 39 -2.06 2.11 -20.59
C SER A 39 -0.86 2.17 -21.55
N ARG A 40 -0.69 3.27 -22.30
CA ARG A 40 0.38 3.40 -23.30
C ARG A 40 1.72 3.85 -22.70
N ASN A 41 1.68 4.80 -21.77
CA ASN A 41 2.85 5.35 -21.10
C ASN A 41 2.54 5.30 -19.61
N SER A 42 3.34 4.58 -18.82
CA SER A 42 3.19 4.44 -17.35
C SER A 42 3.32 5.76 -16.56
N GLU A 43 3.18 6.90 -17.24
CA GLU A 43 3.07 8.23 -16.68
C GLU A 43 1.68 8.41 -16.04
N VAL A 44 1.63 9.17 -14.94
CA VAL A 44 0.36 9.53 -14.30
C VAL A 44 -0.29 10.59 -15.17
N HIS A 45 -1.45 10.30 -15.74
CA HIS A 45 -2.16 11.26 -16.59
C HIS A 45 -3.12 12.14 -15.81
N TYR A 46 -3.70 11.61 -14.74
CA TYR A 46 -4.62 12.36 -13.87
C TYR A 46 -4.40 12.00 -12.40
N LEU A 47 -4.20 13.04 -11.59
CA LEU A 47 -4.27 12.98 -10.14
C LEU A 47 -5.60 13.62 -9.73
N VAL A 48 -6.47 12.86 -9.07
CA VAL A 48 -7.71 13.38 -8.52
C VAL A 48 -7.62 13.29 -7.01
N GLU A 49 -7.64 14.44 -6.36
CA GLU A 49 -7.76 14.59 -4.91
C GLU A 49 -9.25 14.67 -4.54
N ASP A 50 -9.60 14.22 -3.33
CA ASP A 50 -10.97 14.22 -2.79
C ASP A 50 -12.04 13.55 -3.68
N ASN A 51 -11.65 12.58 -4.51
CA ASN A 51 -12.60 11.84 -5.35
C ASN A 51 -13.61 11.03 -4.51
N ASN A 52 -13.14 10.48 -3.40
CA ASN A 52 -13.94 9.69 -2.47
C ASN A 52 -13.63 10.10 -1.03
N PRO A 53 -14.59 9.94 -0.10
CA PRO A 53 -14.34 10.24 1.31
C PRO A 53 -13.15 9.42 1.80
N ALA A 54 -12.18 10.10 2.42
CA ALA A 54 -11.01 9.48 2.99
C ALA A 54 -11.42 8.56 4.15
N ILE A 55 -10.97 7.30 4.12
CA ILE A 55 -11.20 6.33 5.19
C ILE A 55 -10.19 6.56 6.33
N ILE A 56 -8.97 6.99 5.96
CA ILE A 56 -7.90 7.33 6.90
C ILE A 56 -7.32 8.70 6.53
N SER A 57 -6.81 9.42 7.53
CA SER A 57 -6.07 10.67 7.33
C SER A 57 -4.70 10.43 6.68
N ASP A 58 -4.23 11.38 5.89
CA ASP A 58 -2.89 11.40 5.27
C ASP A 58 -1.74 11.11 6.24
N GLU A 59 -1.81 11.68 7.44
CA GLU A 59 -0.79 11.49 8.47
C GLU A 59 -0.64 10.00 8.86
N LYS A 60 -1.76 9.32 9.10
CA LYS A 60 -1.78 7.89 9.40
C LYS A 60 -1.25 7.06 8.24
N PHE A 61 -1.60 7.43 7.01
CA PHE A 61 -1.09 6.74 5.81
C PHE A 61 0.44 6.87 5.70
N LYS A 62 0.97 8.08 5.90
CA LYS A 62 2.43 8.34 5.90
C LYS A 62 3.15 7.55 7.00
N ALA A 63 2.60 7.54 8.21
CA ALA A 63 3.16 6.76 9.32
C ALA A 63 3.23 5.26 9.00
N VAL A 64 2.19 4.71 8.34
CA VAL A 64 2.18 3.30 7.89
C VAL A 64 3.26 3.04 6.81
N GLN A 65 3.47 3.95 5.85
CA GLN A 65 4.52 3.76 4.84
C GLN A 65 5.93 3.78 5.46
N ILE A 66 6.16 4.62 6.48
CA ILE A 66 7.43 4.66 7.22
C ILE A 66 7.65 3.32 7.94
N GLU A 67 6.65 2.84 8.69
CA GLU A 67 6.74 1.58 9.41
C GLU A 67 6.91 0.38 8.46
N LYS A 68 6.25 0.40 7.30
CA LYS A 68 6.39 -0.61 6.25
C LYS A 68 7.82 -0.64 5.71
N THR A 69 8.41 0.53 5.44
CA THR A 69 9.81 0.66 5.03
C THR A 69 10.75 0.15 6.12
N ARG A 70 10.48 0.48 7.39
CA ARG A 70 11.27 0.00 8.53
C ARG A 70 11.27 -1.53 8.64
N ARG A 71 10.11 -2.17 8.49
CA ARG A 71 9.92 -3.63 8.51
C ARG A 71 10.36 -4.33 7.22
N SER A 72 10.60 -3.57 6.15
CA SER A 72 11.11 -4.13 4.91
C SER A 72 12.54 -4.64 5.10
N ASN A 73 12.81 -5.82 4.55
CA ASN A 73 14.16 -6.37 4.43
C ASN A 73 14.93 -5.74 3.26
N VAL A 74 14.36 -4.73 2.62
CA VAL A 74 14.93 -4.04 1.46
C VAL A 74 15.11 -2.56 1.83
N THR A 75 16.33 -2.06 1.65
CA THR A 75 16.69 -0.66 1.84
C THR A 75 17.09 -0.08 0.48
N THR A 76 16.41 0.98 0.05
CA THR A 76 16.77 1.71 -1.16
C THR A 76 17.77 2.80 -0.79
N ALA A 77 19.02 2.67 -1.25
CA ALA A 77 20.04 3.70 -1.13
C ALA A 77 20.28 4.35 -2.50
N GLU A 78 20.95 5.50 -2.56
CA GLU A 78 21.29 6.18 -3.83
C GLU A 78 22.03 5.26 -4.82
N ASN A 79 22.79 4.27 -4.32
CA ASN A 79 23.50 3.27 -5.12
C ASN A 79 22.68 1.99 -5.43
N GLY A 80 21.36 2.05 -5.31
CA GLY A 80 20.45 0.96 -5.66
C GLY A 80 19.81 0.24 -4.48
N THR A 81 18.95 -0.73 -4.82
CA THR A 81 18.13 -1.49 -3.87
C THR A 81 18.96 -2.61 -3.23
N LYS A 82 19.25 -2.52 -1.93
CA LYS A 82 20.01 -3.54 -1.18
C LYS A 82 19.10 -4.28 -0.22
N ARG A 83 19.27 -5.60 -0.10
CA ARG A 83 18.65 -6.37 0.99
C ARG A 83 19.45 -6.14 2.28
N LYS A 84 18.76 -6.02 3.41
CA LYS A 84 19.40 -6.01 4.74
C LYS A 84 20.03 -7.38 4.96
N ASP A 85 21.34 -7.38 5.21
CA ASP A 85 22.04 -8.58 5.68
C ASP A 85 21.52 -8.97 7.08
N ARG A 86 21.59 -10.27 7.37
CA ARG A 86 21.05 -10.88 8.60
C ARG A 86 21.83 -10.50 9.84
#